data_AF-A0A6C0L3M9-F1
#
_entry.id   AF-A0A6C0L3M9-F1
#
_cell.length_a   1.000
_cell.length_b   1.000
_cell.length_c   1.000
_cell.angle_alpha   90.00
_cell.angle_beta   90.00
_cell.angle_gamma   90.00
#
_symmetry.space_group_name_H-M   'P 1'
#
loop_
_entity.id
_entity.type
_entity.pdbx_description
1 polymer ?
#
loop_
_entity_poly.entity_id
_entity_poly.type
_entity_poly.pdbx_seq_one_letter_code
_entity_poly.pdbx_strand_id
1 'polypeptide(L)'
;MTHVAPSVPQHLAELYQELNASRATLLALIEAEGSGVHRRTLDQLDRMIAEIFFPLGFVVYGEKETEASDNPATATPVGYAWRVTGSDGDIRSLRCEETGQEMSISIERAIADFALVPALLPEGYIPDLDLTPGQLEEKYSQRGKDHPFLANYQWLQAVRNNQTQLGYWQWVLDQLLALHQRSLP
;
A
#
# COMPACT_ATOMS: atom_id res chain seq x y z
N MET A 1 2.41 -23.28 -11.78
CA MET A 1 3.19 -22.39 -10.91
C MET A 1 2.88 -20.96 -11.32
N THR A 2 1.82 -20.39 -10.76
CA THR A 2 1.42 -19.01 -10.99
C THR A 2 2.35 -18.13 -10.17
N HIS A 3 3.24 -17.40 -10.85
CA HIS A 3 3.99 -16.31 -10.24
C HIS A 3 2.97 -15.31 -9.68
N VAL A 4 2.82 -15.29 -8.36
CA VAL A 4 2.18 -14.17 -7.67
C VAL A 4 3.14 -13.01 -7.90
N ALA A 5 2.77 -12.10 -8.81
CA ALA A 5 3.52 -10.87 -9.01
C ALA A 5 3.63 -10.14 -7.66
N PRO A 6 4.75 -9.43 -7.39
CA PRO A 6 4.86 -8.68 -6.15
C PRO A 6 3.69 -7.69 -6.08
N SER A 7 2.96 -7.78 -4.98
CA SER A 7 1.72 -7.06 -4.70
C SER A 7 1.95 -5.57 -4.46
N VAL A 8 3.17 -5.22 -4.05
CA VAL A 8 3.78 -3.92 -4.26
C VAL A 8 4.52 -3.94 -5.59
N PRO A 9 4.28 -2.97 -6.50
CA PRO A 9 4.99 -2.91 -7.76
C PRO A 9 6.51 -2.89 -7.58
N GLN A 10 7.21 -3.74 -8.34
CA GLN A 10 8.68 -3.87 -8.30
C GLN A 10 9.42 -2.52 -8.40
N HIS A 11 8.91 -1.58 -9.20
CA HIS A 11 9.50 -0.25 -9.33
C HIS A 11 9.50 0.55 -8.02
N LEU A 12 8.56 0.29 -7.11
CA LEU A 12 8.50 0.96 -5.81
C LEU A 12 9.58 0.40 -4.87
N ALA A 13 9.83 -0.92 -4.94
CA ALA A 13 10.94 -1.54 -4.22
C ALA A 13 12.30 -1.01 -4.71
N GLU A 14 12.49 -0.93 -6.03
CA GLU A 14 13.70 -0.37 -6.65
C GLU A 14 13.91 1.10 -6.27
N LEU A 15 12.86 1.91 -6.35
CA LEU A 15 12.93 3.32 -5.93
C LEU A 15 13.31 3.47 -4.46
N TYR A 16 12.77 2.62 -3.58
CA TYR A 16 13.13 2.64 -2.16
C TYR A 16 14.61 2.31 -1.96
N GLN A 17 15.13 1.29 -2.66
CA GLN A 17 16.54 0.91 -2.59
C GLN A 17 17.46 2.04 -3.07
N GLU A 18 17.12 2.69 -4.19
CA GLU A 18 17.90 3.82 -4.73
C GLU A 18 17.93 5.01 -3.77
N LEU A 19 16.78 5.37 -3.20
CA LEU A 19 16.68 6.45 -2.22
C LEU A 19 17.43 6.10 -0.94
N ASN A 20 17.34 4.87 -0.44
CA ASN A 20 18.04 4.44 0.76
C ASN A 20 19.57 4.37 0.56
N ALA A 21 20.03 3.96 -0.63
CA ALA A 21 21.46 4.01 -0.99
C ALA A 21 21.99 5.46 -1.05
N SER A 22 21.19 6.37 -1.62
CA SER A 22 21.50 7.81 -1.65
C SER A 22 21.55 8.40 -0.24
N ARG A 23 20.61 8.01 0.63
CA ARG A 23 20.57 8.37 2.05
C ARG A 23 21.83 7.96 2.79
N ALA A 24 22.25 6.69 2.63
CA ALA A 24 23.45 6.15 3.26
C ALA A 24 24.72 6.88 2.79
N THR A 25 24.78 7.23 1.50
CA THR A 25 25.89 8.01 0.95
C THR A 25 25.95 9.41 1.56
N LEU A 26 24.82 10.10 1.69
CA LEU A 26 24.76 11.43 2.30
C LEU A 26 25.15 11.40 3.78
N LEU A 27 24.71 10.38 4.53
CA LEU A 27 25.10 10.19 5.93
C LEU A 27 26.63 10.04 6.06
N ALA A 28 27.24 9.18 5.24
CA ALA A 28 28.69 9.00 5.23
C ALA A 28 29.46 10.30 4.89
N LEU A 29 28.94 11.11 3.95
CA LEU A 29 29.53 12.41 3.62
C LEU A 29 29.38 13.42 4.76
N ILE A 30 28.25 13.44 5.47
CA ILE A 30 28.05 14.30 6.64
C ILE A 30 29.03 13.93 7.75
N GLU A 31 29.22 12.64 8.01
CA GLU A 31 30.19 12.14 9.00
C GLU A 31 31.63 12.51 8.64
N ALA A 32 31.99 12.42 7.35
CA ALA A 32 33.34 12.71 6.89
C ALA A 32 33.66 14.22 6.81
N GLU A 33 32.69 15.04 6.38
CA GLU A 33 32.95 16.44 5.99
C GLU A 33 32.32 17.47 6.96
N GLY A 34 31.41 17.06 7.85
CA GLY A 34 30.70 17.96 8.77
C GLY A 34 29.82 19.01 8.08
N SER A 35 29.50 18.81 6.80
CA SER A 35 28.87 19.82 5.93
C SER A 35 27.37 19.98 6.19
N GLY A 36 26.93 21.22 6.38
CA GLY A 36 25.50 21.57 6.48
C GLY A 36 24.72 21.46 5.15
N VAL A 37 25.40 21.38 4.00
CA VAL A 37 24.75 21.26 2.68
C VAL A 37 24.17 19.86 2.48
N HIS A 38 24.90 18.84 2.89
CA HIS A 38 24.45 17.44 2.83
C HIS A 38 23.29 17.20 3.79
N ARG A 39 23.28 17.87 4.95
CA ARG A 39 22.21 17.73 5.95
C ARG A 39 20.85 18.20 5.42
N ARG A 40 20.81 19.34 4.71
CA ARG A 40 19.57 19.80 4.06
C ARG A 40 19.08 18.81 3.00
N THR A 41 20.01 18.24 2.23
CA THR A 41 19.69 17.26 1.19
C THR A 41 19.16 15.96 1.79
N LEU A 42 19.77 15.51 2.89
CA LEU A 42 19.29 14.37 3.68
C LEU A 42 17.88 14.62 4.21
N ASP A 43 17.62 15.79 4.82
CA ASP A 43 16.28 16.14 5.32
C ASP A 43 15.23 16.15 4.21
N GLN A 44 15.60 16.59 2.99
CA GLN A 44 14.70 16.57 1.84
C GLN A 44 14.43 15.13 1.37
N LEU A 45 15.44 14.28 1.35
CA LEU A 45 15.31 12.88 0.97
C LEU A 45 14.46 12.10 2.00
N ASP A 46 14.65 12.35 3.29
CA ASP A 46 13.83 11.76 4.36
C ASP A 46 12.36 12.16 4.23
N ARG A 47 12.06 13.41 3.87
CA ARG A 47 10.68 13.85 3.57
C ARG A 47 10.11 13.15 2.35
N MET A 48 10.89 13.03 1.27
CA MET A 48 10.46 12.30 0.09
C MET A 48 10.13 10.84 0.42
N ILE A 49 10.95 10.17 1.24
CA ILE A 49 10.68 8.81 1.69
C ILE A 49 9.36 8.75 2.50
N ALA A 50 9.14 9.71 3.41
CA ALA A 50 7.91 9.80 4.19
C ALA A 50 6.65 10.00 3.34
N GLU A 51 6.75 10.81 2.28
CA GLU A 51 5.62 11.15 1.40
C GLU A 51 5.32 10.08 0.35
N ILE A 52 6.34 9.38 -0.14
CA ILE A 52 6.20 8.39 -1.22
C ILE A 52 5.82 7.02 -0.67
N PHE A 53 6.47 6.56 0.39
CA PHE A 53 6.33 5.19 0.87
C PHE A 53 5.32 5.11 2.00
N PHE A 54 4.12 4.63 1.68
CA PHE A 54 3.04 4.39 2.62
C PHE A 54 2.77 5.62 3.50
N PRO A 55 2.33 6.75 2.92
CA PRO A 55 2.10 7.98 3.66
C PRO A 55 0.96 7.84 4.67
N LEU A 56 0.82 8.81 5.58
CA LEU A 56 -0.27 8.84 6.55
C LEU A 56 -1.64 8.68 5.88
N GLY A 57 -2.48 7.83 6.46
CA GLY A 57 -3.82 7.52 5.97
C GLY A 57 -3.86 6.50 4.82
N PHE A 58 -2.72 6.10 4.27
CA PHE A 58 -2.61 5.06 3.25
C PHE A 58 -2.96 3.69 3.82
N VAL A 59 -3.49 2.79 3.00
CA VAL A 59 -3.94 1.46 3.43
C VAL A 59 -3.15 0.38 2.68
N VAL A 60 -2.70 -0.63 3.43
CA VAL A 60 -2.00 -1.81 2.91
C VAL A 60 -2.65 -3.08 3.46
N TYR A 61 -2.45 -4.22 2.79
CA TYR A 61 -3.11 -5.48 3.14
C TYR A 61 -2.06 -6.54 3.47
N GLY A 62 -2.18 -7.20 4.61
CA GLY A 62 -1.24 -8.27 4.97
C GLY A 62 -1.35 -9.44 4.00
N GLU A 63 -0.23 -9.87 3.41
CA GLU A 63 -0.18 -11.06 2.55
C GLU A 63 0.17 -12.34 3.29
N LYS A 64 0.64 -12.21 4.53
CA LYS A 64 0.94 -13.30 5.45
C LYS A 64 0.18 -13.05 6.75
N GLU A 65 -0.01 -14.10 7.54
CA GLU A 65 -0.49 -13.93 8.91
C GLU A 65 0.47 -13.00 9.65
N THR A 66 -0.04 -11.85 10.08
CA THR A 66 0.78 -10.86 10.76
C THR A 66 0.77 -11.19 12.24
N GLU A 67 1.85 -11.82 12.71
CA GLU A 67 2.04 -12.10 14.13
C GLU A 67 2.16 -10.78 14.90
N ALA A 68 1.34 -10.63 15.94
CA ALA A 68 1.52 -9.58 16.93
C ALA A 68 2.83 -9.84 17.67
N SER A 69 3.69 -8.83 17.79
CA SER A 69 4.99 -8.92 18.45
C SER A 69 4.93 -9.47 19.89
N ASP A 70 3.77 -9.42 20.54
CA ASP A 70 3.63 -9.76 21.97
C ASP A 70 2.64 -10.91 22.28
N ASN A 71 1.90 -11.46 21.30
CA ASN A 71 1.01 -12.60 21.59
C ASN A 71 0.59 -13.40 20.33
N PRO A 72 1.03 -14.66 20.16
CA PRO A 72 0.72 -15.48 18.98
C PRO A 72 -0.75 -15.88 18.86
N ALA A 73 -1.57 -15.68 19.90
CA ALA A 73 -3.02 -15.89 19.84
C ALA A 73 -3.81 -14.77 19.12
N THR A 74 -3.12 -13.74 18.64
CA THR A 74 -3.67 -12.55 17.96
C THR A 74 -3.04 -12.34 16.57
N ALA A 75 -2.74 -13.43 15.86
CA ALA A 75 -2.37 -13.33 14.46
C ALA A 75 -3.54 -12.71 13.67
N THR A 76 -3.28 -11.60 12.99
CA THR A 76 -4.31 -11.01 12.12
C THR A 76 -4.33 -11.81 10.81
N PRO A 77 -5.50 -12.28 10.35
CA PRO A 77 -5.57 -13.07 9.13
C PRO A 77 -5.13 -12.28 7.89
N VAL A 78 -4.74 -13.02 6.85
CA VAL A 78 -4.39 -12.47 5.53
C VAL A 78 -5.56 -11.66 4.95
N GLY A 79 -5.25 -10.54 4.30
CA GLY A 79 -6.24 -9.71 3.60
C GLY A 79 -6.89 -8.61 4.45
N TYR A 80 -6.57 -8.50 5.73
CA TYR A 80 -7.05 -7.43 6.60
C TYR A 80 -6.44 -6.07 6.21
N ALA A 81 -7.22 -5.00 6.33
CA ALA A 81 -6.81 -3.65 5.95
C ALA A 81 -6.02 -2.98 7.08
N TRP A 82 -4.80 -2.54 6.79
CA TRP A 82 -3.94 -1.84 7.72
C TRP A 82 -3.73 -0.40 7.26
N ARG A 83 -4.26 0.54 8.03
CA ARG A 83 -4.11 1.97 7.78
C ARG A 83 -2.85 2.50 8.44
N VAL A 84 -2.05 3.26 7.70
CA VAL A 84 -0.91 4.00 8.23
C VAL A 84 -1.40 5.15 9.12
N THR A 85 -1.06 5.08 10.40
CA THR A 85 -1.41 6.09 11.42
C THR A 85 -0.22 6.94 11.84
N GLY A 86 1.00 6.51 11.56
CA GLY A 86 2.22 7.19 11.94
C GLY A 86 3.37 6.91 10.97
N SER A 87 4.31 7.84 10.88
CA SER A 87 5.56 7.69 10.14
C SER A 87 6.71 8.28 10.94
N ASP A 88 7.74 7.49 11.20
CA ASP A 88 8.98 7.92 11.85
C ASP A 88 10.18 7.35 11.08
N GLY A 89 10.83 8.19 10.28
CA GLY A 89 11.86 7.77 9.33
C GLY A 89 11.38 6.61 8.44
N ASP A 90 12.03 5.46 8.56
CA ASP A 90 11.72 4.25 7.78
C ASP A 90 10.65 3.37 8.44
N ILE A 91 10.07 3.81 9.55
CA ILE A 91 9.05 3.07 10.29
C ILE A 91 7.66 3.63 9.96
N ARG A 92 6.70 2.72 9.78
CA ARG A 92 5.29 3.00 9.62
C ARG A 92 4.52 2.35 10.75
N SER A 93 3.77 3.17 11.47
CA SER A 93 2.78 2.68 12.43
C SER A 93 1.49 2.40 11.68
N LEU A 94 1.01 1.17 11.82
CA LEU A 94 -0.17 0.65 11.16
C LEU A 94 -1.25 0.34 12.21
N ARG A 95 -2.51 0.55 11.83
CA ARG A 95 -3.68 0.12 12.60
C ARG A 95 -4.60 -0.70 11.70
N CYS A 96 -4.90 -1.91 12.14
CA CYS A 96 -5.88 -2.79 11.50
C CYS A 96 -7.27 -2.17 11.63
N GLU A 97 -7.99 -2.02 10.51
CA GLU A 97 -9.32 -1.40 10.51
C GLU A 97 -10.37 -2.30 11.16
N GLU A 98 -10.23 -3.62 11.01
CA GLU A 98 -11.20 -4.59 11.49
C GLU A 98 -11.01 -4.95 12.97
N THR A 99 -9.76 -5.13 13.42
CA THR A 99 -9.47 -5.55 14.81
C THR A 99 -9.05 -4.39 15.71
N GLY A 100 -8.68 -3.24 15.14
CA GLY A 100 -8.12 -2.12 15.87
C GLY A 100 -6.70 -2.33 16.37
N GLN A 101 -6.08 -3.49 16.09
CA GLN A 101 -4.71 -3.82 16.46
C GLN A 101 -3.72 -2.84 15.84
N GLU A 102 -2.66 -2.52 16.57
CA GLU A 102 -1.59 -1.64 16.10
C GLU A 102 -0.27 -2.39 15.99
N MET A 103 0.55 -2.00 15.02
CA MET A 103 1.91 -2.51 14.85
C MET A 103 2.80 -1.44 14.22
N SER A 104 4.12 -1.61 14.34
CA SER A 104 5.09 -0.78 13.63
C SER A 104 5.98 -1.67 12.75
N ILE A 105 6.13 -1.29 11.48
CA ILE A 105 6.95 -2.03 10.51
C ILE A 105 7.90 -1.09 9.76
N SER A 106 9.01 -1.62 9.27
CA SER A 106 9.85 -0.89 8.33
C SER A 106 9.19 -0.79 6.95
N ILE A 107 9.57 0.21 6.15
CA ILE A 107 9.16 0.33 4.74
C ILE A 107 9.56 -0.93 3.96
N GLU A 108 10.74 -1.50 4.21
CA GLU A 108 11.18 -2.75 3.57
C GLU A 108 10.23 -3.91 3.85
N ARG A 109 9.83 -4.06 5.12
CA ARG A 109 8.86 -5.08 5.51
C ARG A 109 7.49 -4.81 4.91
N ALA A 110 7.07 -3.55 4.85
CA ALA A 110 5.82 -3.16 4.19
C ALA A 110 5.84 -3.52 2.69
N ILE A 111 6.97 -3.32 2.00
CA ILE A 111 7.14 -3.71 0.59
C ILE A 111 7.12 -5.24 0.41
N ALA A 112 7.67 -5.98 1.37
CA ALA A 112 7.86 -7.43 1.25
C ALA A 112 6.65 -8.28 1.70
N ASP A 113 5.90 -7.81 2.70
CA ASP A 113 4.88 -8.61 3.38
C ASP A 113 3.45 -8.07 3.20
N PHE A 114 3.28 -6.89 2.60
CA PHE A 114 1.98 -6.27 2.39
C PHE A 114 1.73 -5.96 0.92
N ALA A 115 0.45 -5.94 0.56
CA ALA A 115 -0.05 -5.59 -0.75
C ALA A 115 -0.65 -4.17 -0.76
N LEU A 116 -0.60 -3.51 -1.91
CA LEU A 116 -1.32 -2.25 -2.14
C LEU A 116 -2.81 -2.44 -2.47
N VAL A 117 -3.21 -3.69 -2.73
CA VAL A 117 -4.58 -4.09 -3.00
C VAL A 117 -4.88 -5.36 -2.22
N PRO A 118 -6.12 -5.56 -1.76
CA PRO A 118 -6.45 -6.77 -1.04
C PRO A 118 -6.31 -7.98 -1.98
N ALA A 119 -5.77 -9.09 -1.48
CA ALA A 119 -5.65 -10.34 -2.25
C ALA A 119 -7.01 -11.06 -2.43
N LEU A 120 -7.92 -10.84 -1.49
CA LEU A 120 -9.27 -11.37 -1.42
C LEU A 120 -10.24 -10.21 -1.25
N LEU A 121 -11.44 -10.28 -1.83
CA LEU A 121 -12.45 -9.24 -1.61
C LEU A 121 -12.91 -9.25 -0.14
N PRO A 122 -12.75 -8.17 0.64
CA PRO A 122 -13.24 -8.12 2.00
C PRO A 122 -14.77 -8.17 2.06
N GLU A 123 -15.33 -8.84 3.05
CA GLU A 123 -16.78 -9.13 3.13
C GLU A 123 -17.66 -7.87 3.03
N GLY A 124 -17.23 -6.76 3.64
CA GLY A 124 -17.94 -5.48 3.61
C GLY A 124 -18.11 -4.88 2.21
N TYR A 125 -17.35 -5.38 1.22
CA TYR A 125 -17.38 -4.94 -0.17
C TYR A 125 -17.97 -6.01 -1.11
N ILE A 126 -18.41 -7.17 -0.61
CA ILE A 126 -19.19 -8.14 -1.39
C ILE A 126 -20.46 -7.52 -1.98
N PRO A 127 -21.23 -6.68 -1.23
CA PRO A 127 -22.42 -6.03 -1.80
C PRO A 127 -22.11 -5.11 -3.00
N ASP A 128 -20.86 -4.69 -3.19
CA ASP A 128 -20.46 -3.85 -4.32
C ASP A 128 -20.44 -4.59 -5.65
N LEU A 129 -20.43 -5.93 -5.61
CA LEU A 129 -20.51 -6.77 -6.80
C LEU A 129 -21.88 -6.71 -7.48
N ASP A 130 -22.93 -6.36 -6.73
CA ASP A 130 -24.30 -6.22 -7.25
C ASP A 130 -24.57 -4.83 -7.83
N LEU A 131 -23.60 -3.91 -7.74
CA LEU A 131 -23.75 -2.53 -8.19
C LEU A 131 -23.24 -2.33 -9.63
N THR A 132 -23.91 -1.43 -10.35
CA THR A 132 -23.41 -0.93 -11.63
C THR A 132 -22.27 0.07 -11.41
N PRO A 133 -21.40 0.31 -12.42
CA PRO A 133 -20.33 1.31 -12.30
C PRO A 133 -20.81 2.70 -11.86
N GLY A 134 -21.98 3.14 -12.34
CA GLY A 134 -22.55 4.44 -11.95
C GLY A 134 -23.03 4.47 -10.49
N GLN A 135 -23.53 3.33 -9.97
CA GLN A 135 -23.92 3.21 -8.56
C GLN A 135 -22.69 3.15 -7.64
N LEU A 136 -21.59 2.52 -8.08
CA LEU A 136 -20.32 2.58 -7.37
C LEU A 136 -19.78 4.00 -7.31
N GLU A 137 -19.80 4.71 -8.44
CA GLU A 137 -19.41 6.12 -8.48
C GLU A 137 -20.21 6.95 -7.49
N GLU A 138 -21.54 6.84 -7.49
CA GLU A 138 -22.42 7.57 -6.57
C GLU A 138 -22.15 7.22 -5.11
N LYS A 139 -21.94 5.93 -4.79
CA LYS A 139 -21.62 5.45 -3.44
C LYS A 139 -20.33 6.08 -2.89
N TYR A 140 -19.27 6.12 -3.70
CA TYR A 140 -17.95 6.51 -3.23
C TYR A 140 -17.63 8.00 -3.38
N SER A 141 -18.26 8.69 -4.34
CA SER A 141 -17.99 10.11 -4.62
C SER A 141 -18.26 11.06 -3.43
N GLN A 142 -19.01 10.63 -2.41
CA GLN A 142 -19.19 11.38 -1.16
C GLN A 142 -18.00 11.27 -0.18
N ARG A 143 -17.18 10.21 -0.28
CA ARG A 143 -16.04 9.92 0.61
C ARG A 143 -14.68 10.16 -0.05
N GLY A 144 -14.64 10.17 -1.36
CA GLY A 144 -13.45 10.42 -2.19
C GLY A 144 -13.79 10.13 -3.65
N LYS A 145 -13.06 10.70 -4.61
CA LYS A 145 -13.33 10.40 -6.04
C LYS A 145 -12.94 8.98 -6.46
N ASP A 146 -12.45 8.17 -5.51
CA ASP A 146 -11.82 6.89 -5.75
C ASP A 146 -12.41 5.78 -4.87
N HIS A 147 -12.36 4.53 -5.35
CA HIS A 147 -12.67 3.35 -4.54
C HIS A 147 -11.63 3.22 -3.41
N PRO A 148 -12.00 2.79 -2.19
CA PRO A 148 -11.08 2.71 -1.05
C PRO A 148 -9.82 1.86 -1.28
N PHE A 149 -9.89 0.91 -2.21
CA PHE A 149 -8.84 -0.10 -2.46
C PHE A 149 -8.22 -0.03 -3.85
N LEU A 150 -8.91 0.62 -4.78
CA LEU A 150 -8.62 0.57 -6.20
C LEU A 150 -8.53 2.00 -6.68
N ALA A 151 -7.46 2.68 -6.26
CA ALA A 151 -7.28 4.10 -6.49
C ALA A 151 -7.10 4.43 -7.98
N ASN A 152 -7.42 5.67 -8.37
CA ASN A 152 -7.35 6.11 -9.75
C ASN A 152 -5.94 5.93 -10.36
N TYR A 153 -4.90 6.12 -9.55
CA TYR A 153 -3.52 5.87 -9.98
C TYR A 153 -3.30 4.43 -10.49
N GLN A 154 -3.87 3.41 -9.84
CA GLN A 154 -3.72 2.02 -10.26
C GLN A 154 -4.42 1.77 -11.59
N TRP A 155 -5.59 2.39 -11.81
CA TRP A 155 -6.25 2.39 -13.11
C TRP A 155 -5.41 3.07 -14.20
N LEU A 156 -4.83 4.25 -13.91
CA LEU A 156 -3.95 4.94 -14.85
C LEU A 156 -2.73 4.10 -15.22
N GLN A 157 -2.17 3.36 -14.26
CA GLN A 157 -1.08 2.41 -14.54
C GLN A 157 -1.56 1.24 -15.42
N ALA A 158 -2.73 0.67 -15.15
CA ALA A 158 -3.31 -0.38 -15.97
C ALA A 158 -3.56 0.08 -17.42
N VAL A 159 -4.04 1.31 -17.62
CA VAL A 159 -4.19 1.93 -18.94
C VAL A 159 -2.83 2.11 -19.63
N ARG A 160 -1.84 2.69 -18.93
CA ARG A 160 -0.48 2.90 -19.47
C ARG A 160 0.21 1.61 -19.87
N ASN A 161 -0.04 0.53 -19.13
CA ASN A 161 0.51 -0.79 -19.39
C ASN A 161 -0.32 -1.61 -20.39
N ASN A 162 -1.32 -1.00 -21.05
CA ASN A 162 -2.25 -1.67 -21.98
C ASN A 162 -2.98 -2.89 -21.37
N GLN A 163 -3.15 -2.90 -20.04
CA GLN A 163 -3.85 -3.96 -19.32
C GLN A 163 -5.37 -3.77 -19.35
N THR A 164 -5.84 -2.53 -19.55
CA THR A 164 -7.27 -2.22 -19.69
C THR A 164 -7.51 -1.00 -20.58
N GLN A 165 -8.70 -0.92 -21.16
CA GLN A 165 -9.23 0.25 -21.87
C GLN A 165 -10.55 0.74 -21.24
N LEU A 166 -10.96 0.13 -20.13
CA LEU A 166 -12.23 0.43 -19.47
C LEU A 166 -12.14 1.77 -18.73
N GLY A 167 -13.28 2.45 -18.59
CA GLY A 167 -13.40 3.58 -17.68
C GLY A 167 -13.15 3.14 -16.23
N TYR A 168 -12.69 4.06 -15.38
CA TYR A 168 -12.25 3.77 -14.02
C TYR A 168 -13.22 2.89 -13.21
N TRP A 169 -14.49 3.28 -13.08
CA TRP A 169 -15.46 2.53 -12.29
C TRP A 169 -15.84 1.16 -12.88
N GLN A 170 -15.79 1.02 -14.21
CA GLN A 170 -15.96 -0.29 -14.85
C GLN A 170 -14.75 -1.18 -14.56
N TRP A 171 -13.54 -0.63 -14.63
CA TRP A 171 -12.33 -1.34 -14.23
C TRP A 171 -12.37 -1.75 -12.75
N VAL A 172 -12.86 -0.88 -11.85
CA VAL A 172 -13.04 -1.19 -10.43
C VAL A 172 -13.94 -2.42 -10.26
N LEU A 173 -15.13 -2.42 -10.87
CA LEU A 173 -16.06 -3.55 -10.77
C LEU A 173 -15.43 -4.86 -11.25
N ASP A 174 -14.74 -4.83 -12.39
CA ASP A 174 -14.03 -6.01 -12.93
C ASP A 174 -12.95 -6.52 -11.96
N GLN A 175 -12.22 -5.62 -11.29
CA GLN A 175 -11.23 -6.00 -10.28
C GLN A 175 -11.90 -6.59 -9.03
N LEU A 176 -13.01 -6.02 -8.54
CA LEU A 176 -13.75 -6.57 -7.40
C LEU A 176 -14.27 -7.99 -7.70
N LEU A 177 -14.82 -8.21 -8.90
CA LEU A 177 -15.25 -9.53 -9.36
C LEU A 177 -14.07 -10.52 -9.43
N ALA A 178 -12.93 -10.09 -9.96
CA ALA A 178 -11.73 -10.93 -10.01
C ALA A 178 -11.22 -11.30 -8.60
N LEU A 179 -11.27 -10.35 -7.65
CA LEU A 179 -10.93 -10.61 -6.25
C LEU A 179 -11.92 -11.57 -5.60
N HIS A 180 -13.21 -11.41 -5.84
CA HIS A 180 -14.24 -12.32 -5.32
C HIS A 180 -14.07 -13.74 -5.85
N GLN A 181 -13.78 -13.90 -7.15
CA GLN A 181 -13.52 -15.20 -7.75
C GLN A 181 -12.30 -15.89 -7.14
N ARG A 182 -11.26 -15.14 -6.76
CA ARG A 182 -10.09 -15.68 -6.05
C ARG A 182 -10.38 -16.07 -4.61
N SER A 183 -11.41 -15.48 -4.00
CA SER A 183 -11.90 -15.83 -2.66
C SER A 183 -12.76 -17.10 -2.61
N LEU A 184 -13.21 -17.62 -3.75
CA LEU A 184 -14.00 -18.84 -3.82
C LEU A 184 -13.07 -20.09 -3.77
N PRO A 185 -13.43 -21.13 -3.00
CA PRO A 185 -12.65 -22.36 -2.86
C PRO A 185 -12.66 -23.26 -4.10
#